data_AF-A0A6B2LZP2-F1
#
_entry.id   AF-A0A6B2LZP2-F1
#
_cell.length_a   1.000
_cell.length_b   1.000
_cell.length_c   1.000
_cell.angle_alpha   90.00
_cell.angle_beta   90.00
_cell.angle_gamma   90.00
#
_symmetry.space_group_name_H-M   'P 1'
#
loop_
_entity.id
_entity.type
_entity.pdbx_description
1 polymer ?
#
loop_
_entity_poly.entity_id
_entity_poly.type
_entity_poly.pdbx_seq_one_letter_code
_entity_poly.pdbx_strand_id
1 'polypeptide(L)'
;MNAALTALNGFLLALSWYAEQGTTYTVQTSGNLVDWMTLPFVFTGRDSIESLALEANPSPVFTRIRSNTNGDTNENGLPDVWEQQTFGRLDINASSDPDGDGLSTYIEWLNQTDPLDYYNGDQPSIHLSCGSEWLVRANQLSTQSLSLSLLDKTGRPIVGAPVCLRLQSGSDGLLQKGDPVSSAVPEMLAYTDDLGRLHPSLHAIHYAASTLPDQDEVLIIEAGKASAEIRIHVIPGEGNGPPRGIMRTVLANQTLFTWKGDAADALSFRVEEKASSGDWIPVLELTDQEIPDADPQTGLYAFSSTAP
;
A
#
# COMPACT_ATOMS: atom_id res chain seq x y z
N MET A 1 -41.59 27.25 7.85
CA MET A 1 -41.22 26.49 6.64
C MET A 1 -42.44 25.75 6.11
N ASN A 2 -42.83 26.00 4.85
CA ASN A 2 -43.91 25.26 4.20
C ASN A 2 -43.27 24.15 3.37
N ALA A 3 -43.39 22.90 3.81
CA ALA A 3 -43.02 21.73 3.04
C ALA A 3 -44.28 21.05 2.49
N ALA A 4 -44.20 20.53 1.27
CA ALA A 4 -45.30 19.86 0.59
C ALA A 4 -44.83 18.51 0.04
N LEU A 5 -45.69 17.49 0.17
CA LEU A 5 -45.46 16.16 -0.40
C LEU A 5 -46.45 15.95 -1.54
N THR A 6 -45.94 15.69 -2.74
CA THR A 6 -46.75 15.49 -3.95
C THR A 6 -46.46 14.12 -4.55
N ALA A 7 -47.48 13.33 -4.86
CA ALA A 7 -47.27 12.06 -5.55
C ALA A 7 -46.81 12.30 -6.99
N LEU A 8 -45.66 11.70 -7.37
CA LEU A 8 -45.18 11.71 -8.75
C LEU A 8 -45.76 10.52 -9.54
N ASN A 9 -45.87 9.37 -8.89
CA ASN A 9 -46.52 8.16 -9.42
C ASN A 9 -46.90 7.22 -8.25
N GLY A 10 -47.26 5.96 -8.55
CA GLY A 10 -47.68 4.98 -7.54
C GLY A 10 -46.61 4.53 -6.54
N PHE A 11 -45.35 4.92 -6.72
CA PHE A 11 -44.22 4.51 -5.89
C PHE A 11 -43.23 5.64 -5.57
N LEU A 12 -43.40 6.84 -6.12
CA LEU A 12 -42.55 8.01 -5.89
C LEU A 12 -43.34 9.21 -5.37
N LEU A 13 -42.75 9.87 -4.37
CA LEU A 13 -43.24 11.12 -3.80
C LEU A 13 -42.17 12.20 -4.01
N ALA A 14 -42.60 13.42 -4.32
CA ALA A 14 -41.75 14.61 -4.31
C ALA A 14 -41.98 15.37 -2.99
N LEU A 15 -40.96 15.41 -2.15
CA LEU A 15 -40.89 16.34 -1.03
C LEU A 15 -40.35 17.67 -1.56
N SER A 16 -41.08 18.75 -1.38
CA SER A 16 -40.68 20.10 -1.82
C SER A 16 -40.78 21.10 -0.68
N TRP A 17 -39.87 22.07 -0.63
CA TRP A 17 -39.85 23.11 0.39
C TRP A 17 -39.20 24.38 -0.15
N TYR A 18 -39.54 25.53 0.42
CA TYR A 18 -38.80 26.76 0.16
C TYR A 18 -37.48 26.74 0.95
N ALA A 19 -36.36 26.80 0.25
CA ALA A 19 -35.01 26.79 0.81
C ALA A 19 -34.45 28.21 0.86
N GLU A 20 -34.43 28.78 2.07
CA GLU A 20 -33.95 30.13 2.37
C GLU A 20 -32.45 30.26 2.12
N GLN A 21 -32.03 31.39 1.56
CA GLN A 21 -30.62 31.65 1.26
C GLN A 21 -29.73 31.45 2.49
N GLY A 22 -28.63 30.70 2.31
CA GLY A 22 -27.63 30.50 3.36
C GLY A 22 -28.02 29.49 4.44
N THR A 23 -29.20 28.86 4.32
CA THR A 23 -29.60 27.76 5.21
C THR A 23 -29.25 26.42 4.58
N THR A 24 -28.69 25.51 5.38
CA THR A 24 -28.46 24.12 4.96
C THR A 24 -29.63 23.26 5.38
N TYR A 25 -30.03 22.34 4.50
CA TYR A 25 -31.14 21.43 4.69
C TYR A 25 -30.70 19.98 4.47
N THR A 26 -31.11 19.10 5.37
CA THR A 26 -30.94 17.66 5.25
C THR A 26 -32.29 16.98 5.43
N VAL A 27 -32.44 15.79 4.86
CA VAL A 27 -33.71 15.05 4.89
C VAL A 27 -33.50 13.75 5.67
N GLN A 28 -34.39 13.48 6.61
CA GLN A 28 -34.37 12.26 7.40
C GLN A 28 -35.64 11.44 7.16
N THR A 29 -35.49 10.12 7.10
CA THR A 29 -36.60 9.17 7.00
C THR A 29 -36.66 8.26 8.22
N SER A 30 -37.84 7.72 8.51
CA SER A 30 -38.05 6.78 9.62
C SER A 30 -39.18 5.81 9.31
N GLY A 31 -39.09 4.58 9.79
CA GLY A 31 -40.20 3.62 9.73
C GLY A 31 -41.13 3.65 10.95
N ASN A 32 -40.71 4.28 12.05
CA ASN A 32 -41.37 4.15 13.36
C ASN A 32 -41.44 5.44 14.19
N LEU A 33 -41.03 6.60 13.62
CA LEU A 33 -40.92 7.91 14.29
C LEU A 33 -39.86 8.02 15.40
N VAL A 34 -39.15 6.92 15.71
CA VAL A 34 -38.14 6.86 16.77
C VAL A 34 -36.76 6.83 16.13
N ASP A 35 -36.52 5.87 15.25
CA ASP A 35 -35.25 5.68 14.56
C ASP A 35 -35.26 6.48 13.27
N TRP A 36 -34.42 7.51 13.21
CA TRP A 36 -34.31 8.39 12.05
C TRP A 36 -32.98 8.15 11.35
N MET A 37 -33.03 8.04 10.03
CA MET A 37 -31.86 7.93 9.16
C MET A 37 -31.75 9.19 8.32
N THR A 38 -30.59 9.84 8.36
CA THR A 38 -30.30 10.98 7.49
C THR A 38 -29.92 10.48 6.10
N LEU A 39 -30.61 10.98 5.08
CA LEU A 39 -30.29 10.70 3.69
C LEU A 39 -28.98 11.42 3.31
N PRO A 40 -28.16 10.87 2.41
CA PRO A 40 -26.85 11.42 2.05
C PRO A 40 -26.95 12.63 1.09
N PHE A 41 -27.91 13.52 1.34
CA PHE A 41 -28.18 14.70 0.51
C PHE A 41 -28.20 15.96 1.37
N VAL A 42 -27.34 16.91 1.00
CA VAL A 42 -27.28 18.25 1.57
C VAL A 42 -27.77 19.26 0.54
N PHE A 43 -28.70 20.11 0.94
CA PHE A 43 -29.20 21.20 0.10
C PHE A 43 -28.84 22.54 0.72
N THR A 44 -28.20 23.42 -0.04
CA THR A 44 -27.95 24.80 0.38
C THR A 44 -28.98 25.71 -0.26
N GLY A 45 -29.79 26.37 0.56
CA GLY A 45 -30.88 27.21 0.08
C GLY A 45 -30.41 28.45 -0.68
N ARG A 46 -31.23 28.86 -1.66
CA ARG A 46 -30.97 29.96 -2.59
C ARG A 46 -32.23 30.81 -2.86
N ASP A 47 -33.11 30.90 -1.87
CA ASP A 47 -34.41 31.57 -1.98
C ASP A 47 -35.29 30.98 -3.12
N SER A 48 -35.26 29.66 -3.22
CA SER A 48 -35.95 28.87 -4.25
C SER A 48 -36.71 27.69 -3.65
N ILE A 49 -37.64 27.11 -4.41
CA ILE A 49 -38.22 25.82 -4.04
C ILE A 49 -37.22 24.73 -4.41
N GLU A 50 -36.81 23.93 -3.43
CA GLU A 50 -36.05 22.71 -3.61
C GLU A 50 -36.99 21.50 -3.55
N SER A 51 -36.58 20.39 -4.18
CA SER A 51 -37.34 19.15 -4.15
C SER A 51 -36.48 17.90 -4.17
N LEU A 52 -36.91 16.88 -3.44
CA LEU A 52 -36.29 15.55 -3.39
C LEU A 52 -37.35 14.49 -3.72
N ALA A 53 -37.02 13.60 -4.65
CA ALA A 53 -37.83 12.41 -4.93
C ALA A 53 -37.51 11.31 -3.92
N LEU A 54 -38.55 10.68 -3.38
CA LEU A 54 -38.47 9.62 -2.36
C LEU A 54 -39.30 8.42 -2.81
N GLU A 55 -38.78 7.22 -2.57
CA GLU A 55 -39.54 5.99 -2.78
C GLU A 55 -40.56 5.79 -1.66
N ALA A 56 -41.78 5.37 -2.02
CA ALA A 56 -42.89 5.16 -1.11
C ALA A 56 -42.93 3.75 -0.47
N ASN A 57 -41.77 3.12 -0.24
CA ASN A 57 -41.65 1.68 0.06
C ASN A 57 -40.93 1.31 1.39
N PRO A 58 -41.45 0.38 2.20
CA PRO A 58 -42.86 0.13 2.54
C PRO A 58 -43.31 1.01 3.71
N SER A 59 -44.59 1.39 3.69
CA SER A 59 -45.24 2.28 4.66
C SER A 59 -45.44 1.68 6.07
N PRO A 60 -45.49 2.53 7.11
CA PRO A 60 -45.35 3.97 7.05
C PRO A 60 -43.88 4.42 7.00
N VAL A 61 -43.52 5.16 5.96
CA VAL A 61 -42.27 5.94 5.90
C VAL A 61 -42.62 7.36 6.32
N PHE A 62 -42.02 7.80 7.42
CA PHE A 62 -42.06 9.19 7.86
C PHE A 62 -40.87 9.93 7.26
N THR A 63 -41.04 11.22 6.99
CA THR A 63 -39.97 12.08 6.48
C THR A 63 -40.01 13.42 7.17
N ARG A 64 -38.84 13.97 7.49
CA ARG A 64 -38.69 15.34 8.01
C ARG A 64 -37.51 16.03 7.35
N ILE A 65 -37.61 17.35 7.28
CA ILE A 65 -36.52 18.23 6.85
C ILE A 65 -35.90 18.82 8.12
N ARG A 66 -34.58 18.72 8.22
CA ARG A 66 -33.77 19.45 9.20
C ARG A 66 -33.16 20.65 8.50
N SER A 67 -33.05 21.76 9.20
CA SER A 67 -32.47 22.97 8.64
C SER A 67 -31.63 23.68 9.68
N ASN A 68 -30.45 24.16 9.28
CA ASN A 68 -29.61 24.99 10.14
C ASN A 68 -28.89 26.08 9.32
N THR A 69 -28.89 27.29 9.85
CA THR A 69 -28.22 28.45 9.24
C THR A 69 -26.70 28.42 9.41
N ASN A 70 -26.18 27.62 10.37
CA ASN A 70 -24.73 27.43 10.54
C ASN A 70 -24.15 26.36 9.60
N GLY A 71 -24.99 25.57 8.92
CA GLY A 71 -24.56 24.48 8.05
C GLY A 71 -24.34 23.12 8.71
N ASP A 72 -24.73 22.94 9.97
CA ASP A 72 -24.55 21.71 10.77
C ASP A 72 -25.93 21.31 11.34
N THR A 73 -26.64 20.40 10.66
CA THR A 73 -28.04 20.07 10.99
C THR A 73 -28.20 19.05 12.11
N ASN A 74 -27.12 18.33 12.44
CA ASN A 74 -27.05 17.37 13.53
C ASN A 74 -26.37 17.93 14.79
N GLU A 75 -25.81 19.14 14.71
CA GLU A 75 -25.17 19.90 15.80
C GLU A 75 -23.96 19.16 16.42
N ASN A 76 -23.25 18.36 15.61
CA ASN A 76 -22.06 17.62 16.06
C ASN A 76 -20.76 18.45 15.98
N GLY A 77 -20.82 19.67 15.43
CA GLY A 77 -19.68 20.55 15.23
C GLY A 77 -18.97 20.39 13.89
N LEU A 78 -19.44 19.49 13.02
CA LEU A 78 -18.98 19.30 11.64
C LEU A 78 -20.01 19.88 10.66
N PRO A 79 -19.60 20.65 9.64
CA PRO A 79 -20.53 21.13 8.62
C PRO A 79 -21.06 19.96 7.76
N ASP A 80 -22.36 19.90 7.53
CA ASP A 80 -23.03 18.84 6.74
C ASP A 80 -22.43 18.71 5.33
N VAL A 81 -22.13 19.85 4.69
CA VAL A 81 -21.54 19.88 3.34
C VAL A 81 -20.17 19.21 3.35
N TRP A 82 -19.38 19.43 4.40
CA TRP A 82 -18.08 18.82 4.55
C TRP A 82 -18.20 17.32 4.83
N GLU A 83 -19.08 16.92 5.75
CA GLU A 83 -19.35 15.50 6.03
C GLU A 83 -19.76 14.75 4.75
N GLN A 84 -20.67 15.34 3.95
CA GLN A 84 -21.12 14.76 2.69
C GLN A 84 -19.98 14.65 1.66
N GLN A 85 -19.15 15.68 1.52
CA GLN A 85 -18.03 15.69 0.57
C GLN A 85 -16.95 14.68 0.94
N THR A 86 -16.64 14.56 2.23
CA THR A 86 -15.53 13.73 2.73
C THR A 86 -15.94 12.26 2.90
N PHE A 87 -17.12 12.00 3.47
CA PHE A 87 -17.55 10.64 3.82
C PHE A 87 -18.68 10.09 2.95
N GLY A 88 -19.30 10.91 2.09
CA GLY A 88 -20.46 10.53 1.30
C GLY A 88 -21.73 10.27 2.14
N ARG A 89 -21.70 10.62 3.44
CA ARG A 89 -22.83 10.49 4.38
C ARG A 89 -22.74 11.58 5.44
N LEU A 90 -23.83 11.74 6.19
CA LEU A 90 -23.95 12.68 7.30
C LEU A 90 -23.87 11.96 8.64
N ASP A 91 -23.92 12.72 9.74
CA ASP A 91 -23.90 12.20 11.12
C ASP A 91 -22.58 11.48 11.44
N ILE A 92 -21.46 12.05 10.99
CA ILE A 92 -20.13 11.56 11.33
C ILE A 92 -19.85 11.86 12.79
N ASN A 93 -19.18 10.95 13.48
CA ASN A 93 -18.80 11.25 14.84
C ASN A 93 -17.60 12.22 14.83
N ALA A 94 -17.81 13.46 15.25
CA ALA A 94 -16.76 14.47 15.36
C ALA A 94 -15.55 14.02 16.20
N SER A 95 -15.76 13.10 17.15
CA SER A 95 -14.71 12.56 18.01
C SER A 95 -14.11 11.24 17.51
N SER A 96 -14.52 10.70 16.36
CA SER A 96 -13.89 9.50 15.80
C SER A 96 -12.53 9.81 15.20
N ASP A 97 -11.73 8.77 15.04
CA ASP A 97 -10.43 8.77 14.36
C ASP A 97 -10.49 7.63 13.33
N PRO A 98 -11.02 7.89 12.12
CA PRO A 98 -11.33 6.83 11.15
C PRO A 98 -10.09 6.22 10.48
N ASP A 99 -9.02 6.98 10.32
CA ASP A 99 -7.77 6.53 9.70
C ASP A 99 -6.72 6.06 10.72
N GLY A 100 -6.88 6.39 12.00
CA GLY A 100 -6.09 5.89 13.11
C GLY A 100 -4.81 6.68 13.36
N ASP A 101 -4.69 7.91 12.87
CA ASP A 101 -3.51 8.75 13.03
C ASP A 101 -3.40 9.43 14.41
N GLY A 102 -4.45 9.31 15.23
CA GLY A 102 -4.56 9.88 16.57
C GLY A 102 -5.21 11.26 16.62
N LEU A 103 -5.62 11.83 15.49
CA LEU A 103 -6.44 13.03 15.40
C LEU A 103 -7.90 12.65 15.27
N SER A 104 -8.78 13.44 15.90
CA SER A 104 -10.20 13.24 15.68
C SER A 104 -10.64 13.93 14.40
N THR A 105 -11.67 13.41 13.76
CA THR A 105 -12.31 13.97 12.55
C THR A 105 -12.59 15.48 12.68
N TYR A 106 -13.00 15.95 13.87
CA TYR A 106 -13.18 17.39 14.13
C TYR A 106 -11.88 18.20 14.11
N ILE A 107 -10.80 17.68 14.70
CA ILE A 107 -9.49 18.34 14.69
C ILE A 107 -8.94 18.39 13.27
N GLU A 108 -9.12 17.32 12.50
CA GLU A 108 -8.71 17.26 11.10
C GLU A 108 -9.49 18.24 10.23
N TRP A 109 -10.81 18.33 10.42
CA TRP A 109 -11.63 19.35 9.78
C TRP A 109 -11.11 20.77 10.07
N LEU A 110 -10.80 21.08 11.33
CA LEU A 110 -10.22 22.38 11.71
C LEU A 110 -8.85 22.63 11.08
N ASN A 111 -8.04 21.58 10.95
CA ASN A 111 -6.70 21.63 10.36
C ASN A 111 -6.72 21.55 8.82
N GLN A 112 -7.89 21.31 8.21
CA GLN A 112 -8.06 21.08 6.77
C GLN A 112 -7.25 19.88 6.26
N THR A 113 -7.16 18.83 7.07
CA THR A 113 -6.61 17.52 6.66
C THR A 113 -7.74 16.56 6.28
N ASP A 114 -7.38 15.42 5.70
CA ASP A 114 -8.33 14.41 5.24
C ASP A 114 -8.47 13.32 6.32
N PRO A 115 -9.63 13.16 6.97
CA PRO A 115 -9.88 12.19 8.05
C PRO A 115 -9.90 10.73 7.62
N LEU A 116 -9.52 10.47 6.39
CA LEU A 116 -9.34 9.15 5.79
C LEU A 116 -7.90 8.94 5.29
N ASP A 117 -7.00 9.91 5.50
CA ASP A 117 -5.58 9.83 5.15
C ASP A 117 -4.72 9.91 6.41
N TYR A 118 -4.30 8.75 6.88
CA TYR A 118 -3.42 8.60 8.04
C TYR A 118 -2.17 9.51 7.99
N TYR A 119 -1.66 9.81 6.79
CA TYR A 119 -0.46 10.62 6.62
C TYR A 119 -0.76 12.13 6.57
N ASN A 120 -2.02 12.55 6.56
CA ASN A 120 -2.45 13.94 6.43
C ASN A 120 -1.78 14.69 5.27
N GLY A 121 -1.51 13.98 4.18
CA GLY A 121 -0.79 14.48 3.02
C GLY A 121 0.71 14.71 3.22
N ASP A 122 1.30 14.38 4.37
CA ASP A 122 2.75 14.36 4.58
C ASP A 122 3.41 13.22 3.77
N GLN A 123 4.68 13.40 3.44
CA GLN A 123 5.48 12.40 2.74
C GLN A 123 6.51 11.81 3.71
N PRO A 124 6.31 10.56 4.18
CA PRO A 124 7.27 9.91 5.08
C PRO A 124 8.53 9.47 4.34
N SER A 125 9.61 9.20 5.07
CA SER A 125 10.79 8.53 4.52
C SER A 125 10.74 7.03 4.79
N ILE A 126 10.80 6.23 3.73
CA ILE A 126 10.84 4.77 3.80
C ILE A 126 12.30 4.31 3.81
N HIS A 127 12.71 3.60 4.86
CA HIS A 127 14.04 3.00 4.96
C HIS A 127 13.96 1.48 4.88
N LEU A 128 14.45 0.91 3.78
CA LEU A 128 14.48 -0.54 3.57
C LEU A 128 15.70 -1.16 4.25
N SER A 129 15.46 -1.92 5.33
CA SER A 129 16.51 -2.68 6.02
C SER A 129 16.80 -4.02 5.34
N CYS A 130 15.85 -4.52 4.54
CA CYS A 130 15.97 -5.76 3.76
C CYS A 130 16.68 -5.58 2.41
N GLY A 131 17.17 -4.38 2.09
CA GLY A 131 17.71 -4.05 0.77
C GLY A 131 16.63 -3.94 -0.33
N SER A 132 17.04 -3.49 -1.51
CA SER A 132 16.18 -3.17 -2.65
C SER A 132 16.30 -4.14 -3.83
N GLU A 133 17.16 -5.17 -3.74
CA GLU A 133 17.42 -6.12 -4.82
C GLU A 133 17.38 -7.54 -4.26
N TRP A 134 16.42 -8.34 -4.70
CA TRP A 134 16.15 -9.68 -4.17
C TRP A 134 16.32 -10.73 -5.26
N LEU A 135 16.83 -11.90 -4.86
CA LEU A 135 16.93 -13.08 -5.71
C LEU A 135 16.06 -14.17 -5.12
N VAL A 136 15.05 -14.60 -5.86
CA VAL A 136 14.07 -15.60 -5.40
C VAL A 136 13.99 -16.73 -6.40
N ARG A 137 14.01 -17.98 -5.91
CA ARG A 137 13.87 -19.15 -6.77
C ARG A 137 12.42 -19.29 -7.23
N ALA A 138 12.21 -19.65 -8.49
CA ALA A 138 10.91 -20.00 -9.02
C ALA A 138 10.26 -21.09 -8.17
N ASN A 139 8.94 -20.97 -7.94
CA ASN A 139 8.16 -21.87 -7.09
C ASN A 139 8.67 -21.97 -5.62
N GLN A 140 9.31 -20.92 -5.12
CA GLN A 140 9.78 -20.81 -3.73
C GLN A 140 9.39 -19.48 -3.10
N LEU A 141 9.46 -19.44 -1.77
CA LEU A 141 9.38 -18.19 -1.01
C LEU A 141 10.74 -17.50 -0.95
N SER A 142 10.72 -16.17 -0.83
CA SER A 142 11.91 -15.39 -0.52
C SER A 142 12.52 -15.85 0.81
N THR A 143 13.84 -16.00 0.85
CA THR A 143 14.56 -16.38 2.08
C THR A 143 14.67 -15.23 3.07
N GLN A 144 14.69 -14.00 2.54
CA GLN A 144 14.53 -12.78 3.32
C GLN A 144 13.06 -12.37 3.41
N SER A 145 12.69 -11.80 4.55
CA SER A 145 11.39 -11.15 4.75
C SER A 145 11.52 -9.65 4.51
N LEU A 146 10.43 -9.00 4.14
CA LEU A 146 10.34 -7.55 4.08
C LEU A 146 10.67 -6.96 5.46
N SER A 147 11.55 -5.96 5.49
CA SER A 147 11.84 -5.20 6.70
C SER A 147 12.14 -3.75 6.37
N LEU A 148 11.36 -2.84 6.97
CA LEU A 148 11.50 -1.40 6.76
C LEU A 148 11.14 -0.60 8.01
N SER A 149 11.53 0.67 8.02
CA SER A 149 11.07 1.67 8.99
C SER A 149 10.55 2.92 8.29
N LEU A 150 9.48 3.50 8.85
CA LEU A 150 8.93 4.78 8.42
C LEU A 150 9.33 5.86 9.42
N LEU A 151 9.86 6.96 8.91
CA LEU A 151 10.17 8.15 9.70
C LEU A 151 9.46 9.37 9.12
N ASP A 152 9.07 10.29 9.99
CA ASP A 152 8.55 11.60 9.60
C ASP A 152 9.69 12.52 9.11
N LYS A 153 9.32 13.72 8.65
CA LYS A 153 10.27 14.77 8.21
C LYS A 153 11.27 15.23 9.27
N THR A 154 11.04 14.91 10.54
CA THR A 154 11.91 15.22 11.68
C THR A 154 12.75 14.03 12.13
N GLY A 155 12.61 12.87 11.47
CA GLY A 155 13.31 11.63 11.79
C GLY A 155 12.66 10.81 12.92
N ARG A 156 11.41 11.11 13.31
CA ARG A 156 10.69 10.33 14.33
C ARG A 156 9.95 9.16 13.69
N PRO A 157 9.87 8.00 14.35
CA PRO A 157 9.11 6.87 13.83
C PRO A 157 7.61 7.17 13.71
N ILE A 158 6.99 6.68 12.64
CA ILE A 158 5.54 6.79 12.40
C ILE A 158 4.90 5.44 12.73
N VAL A 159 4.07 5.41 13.78
CA VAL A 159 3.62 4.18 14.48
C VAL A 159 2.20 3.79 14.13
N GLY A 160 1.92 2.51 13.85
CA GLY A 160 0.58 2.09 13.41
C GLY A 160 0.21 2.53 11.99
N ALA A 161 1.19 3.00 11.22
CA ALA A 161 0.99 3.59 9.91
C ALA A 161 0.70 2.52 8.85
N PRO A 162 -0.32 2.71 7.99
CA PRO A 162 -0.65 1.79 6.91
C PRO A 162 0.40 1.85 5.79
N VAL A 163 0.90 0.70 5.36
CA VAL A 163 1.85 0.53 4.27
C VAL A 163 1.24 -0.39 3.23
N CYS A 164 0.99 0.14 2.03
CA CYS A 164 0.53 -0.66 0.92
C CYS A 164 1.72 -1.32 0.22
N LEU A 165 1.61 -2.61 -0.01
CA LEU A 165 2.61 -3.44 -0.68
C LEU A 165 1.96 -4.01 -1.92
N ARG A 166 2.51 -3.74 -3.10
CA ARG A 166 1.91 -4.15 -4.37
C ARG A 166 2.96 -4.63 -5.35
N LEU A 167 2.70 -5.79 -5.95
CA LEU A 167 3.50 -6.31 -7.05
C LEU A 167 3.09 -5.65 -8.36
N GLN A 168 4.06 -5.26 -9.18
CA GLN A 168 3.81 -4.50 -10.40
C GLN A 168 3.12 -5.36 -11.47
N SER A 169 3.56 -6.59 -11.69
CA SER A 169 2.96 -7.48 -12.69
C SER A 169 1.74 -8.23 -12.14
N GLY A 170 1.75 -8.54 -10.84
CA GLY A 170 0.70 -9.29 -10.14
C GLY A 170 0.65 -10.77 -10.49
N SER A 171 1.64 -11.31 -11.21
CA SER A 171 1.74 -12.76 -11.50
C SER A 171 2.25 -13.59 -10.33
N ASP A 172 2.94 -12.93 -9.40
CA ASP A 172 3.47 -13.49 -8.16
C ASP A 172 2.62 -13.04 -6.97
N GLY A 173 3.02 -13.41 -5.75
CA GLY A 173 2.25 -13.04 -4.56
C GLY A 173 3.09 -12.66 -3.34
N LEU A 174 2.45 -11.97 -2.42
CA LEU A 174 2.93 -11.62 -1.09
C LEU A 174 2.21 -12.49 -0.06
N LEU A 175 2.92 -12.91 0.97
CA LEU A 175 2.43 -13.85 1.96
C LEU A 175 3.00 -13.57 3.35
N GLN A 176 2.18 -13.67 4.39
CA GLN A 176 2.67 -13.66 5.77
C GLN A 176 3.18 -15.04 6.18
N LYS A 177 4.27 -15.08 6.93
CA LYS A 177 4.90 -16.31 7.37
C LYS A 177 3.93 -17.16 8.19
N GLY A 178 3.68 -18.38 7.72
CA GLY A 178 2.77 -19.34 8.33
C GLY A 178 1.52 -19.60 7.50
N ASP A 179 1.20 -18.71 6.56
CA ASP A 179 0.11 -18.90 5.63
C ASP A 179 0.48 -19.90 4.51
N PRO A 180 -0.51 -20.63 3.96
CA PRO A 180 -0.27 -21.53 2.83
C PRO A 180 0.05 -20.72 1.56
N VAL A 181 1.00 -21.19 0.72
CA VAL A 181 1.40 -20.49 -0.52
C VAL A 181 0.20 -20.12 -1.44
N SER A 182 -0.87 -20.90 -1.40
CA SER A 182 -2.11 -20.65 -2.14
C SER A 182 -2.87 -19.38 -1.71
N SER A 183 -2.56 -18.78 -0.56
CA SER A 183 -3.15 -17.51 -0.11
C SER A 183 -2.30 -16.30 -0.45
N ALA A 184 -1.23 -16.47 -1.24
CA ALA A 184 -0.43 -15.35 -1.69
C ALA A 184 -1.26 -14.39 -2.54
N VAL A 185 -1.12 -13.10 -2.29
CA VAL A 185 -1.90 -12.02 -2.93
C VAL A 185 -0.98 -11.00 -3.59
N PRO A 186 -1.34 -10.40 -4.74
CA PRO A 186 -0.49 -9.43 -5.42
C PRO A 186 -0.41 -8.09 -4.68
N GLU A 187 -1.32 -7.84 -3.75
CA GLU A 187 -1.40 -6.60 -2.96
C GLU A 187 -1.73 -6.93 -1.49
N MET A 188 -1.06 -6.25 -0.57
CA MET A 188 -1.20 -6.45 0.87
C MET A 188 -1.09 -5.12 1.61
N LEU A 189 -2.01 -4.89 2.55
CA LEU A 189 -1.92 -3.78 3.50
C LEU A 189 -1.26 -4.26 4.79
N ALA A 190 -0.19 -3.58 5.22
CA ALA A 190 0.53 -3.84 6.47
C ALA A 190 0.52 -2.59 7.36
N TYR A 191 0.83 -2.74 8.65
CA TYR A 191 0.86 -1.63 9.61
C TYR A 191 2.16 -1.63 10.39
N THR A 192 2.77 -0.46 10.59
CA THR A 192 4.01 -0.34 11.37
C THR A 192 3.78 -0.64 12.85
N ASP A 193 4.78 -1.20 13.51
CA ASP A 193 4.79 -1.45 14.96
C ASP A 193 4.92 -0.14 15.76
N ASP A 194 4.92 -0.26 17.10
CA ASP A 194 5.10 0.86 18.05
C ASP A 194 6.45 1.60 17.91
N LEU A 195 7.36 1.08 17.07
CA LEU A 195 8.66 1.68 16.76
C LEU A 195 8.72 2.15 15.29
N GLY A 196 7.59 2.18 14.60
CA GLY A 196 7.45 2.64 13.22
C GLY A 196 8.07 1.71 12.18
N ARG A 197 8.03 0.39 12.42
CA ARG A 197 8.70 -0.60 11.56
C ARG A 197 7.74 -1.70 11.10
N LEU A 198 8.01 -2.23 9.91
CA LEU A 198 7.62 -3.59 9.59
C LEU A 198 8.80 -4.49 9.95
N HIS A 199 8.71 -5.15 11.10
CA HIS A 199 9.78 -6.01 11.61
C HIS A 199 9.43 -7.50 11.46
N PRO A 200 10.30 -8.34 10.88
CA PRO A 200 10.02 -9.75 10.61
C PRO A 200 9.71 -10.61 11.85
N SER A 201 10.12 -10.19 13.05
CA SER A 201 9.80 -10.93 14.27
C SER A 201 8.31 -10.84 14.67
N LEU A 202 7.59 -9.83 14.18
CA LEU A 202 6.17 -9.62 14.45
C LEU A 202 5.33 -10.06 13.25
N HIS A 203 5.66 -9.53 12.06
CA HIS A 203 4.94 -9.80 10.82
C HIS A 203 5.95 -10.03 9.69
N ALA A 204 6.41 -11.27 9.53
CA ALA A 204 7.29 -11.64 8.43
C ALA A 204 6.49 -11.75 7.13
N ILE A 205 6.68 -10.79 6.23
CA ILE A 205 6.10 -10.80 4.88
C ILE A 205 7.15 -11.30 3.90
N HIS A 206 6.76 -12.28 3.08
CA HIS A 206 7.61 -12.92 2.08
C HIS A 206 7.00 -12.73 0.70
N TYR A 207 7.86 -12.73 -0.31
CA TYR A 207 7.46 -12.83 -1.71
C TYR A 207 7.43 -14.31 -2.12
N ALA A 208 6.40 -14.70 -2.86
CA ALA A 208 6.19 -16.03 -3.40
C ALA A 208 6.32 -15.98 -4.92
N ALA A 209 7.41 -16.55 -5.44
CA ALA A 209 7.68 -16.55 -6.87
C ALA A 209 6.80 -17.58 -7.59
N SER A 210 6.30 -17.20 -8.76
CA SER A 210 5.64 -18.10 -9.70
C SER A 210 6.63 -19.11 -10.30
N THR A 211 6.10 -20.01 -11.14
CA THR A 211 6.88 -21.11 -11.74
C THR A 211 7.72 -20.68 -12.95
N LEU A 212 7.60 -19.44 -13.43
CA LEU A 212 8.34 -18.93 -14.59
C LEU A 212 9.68 -18.33 -14.13
N PRO A 213 10.83 -18.96 -14.45
CA PRO A 213 12.13 -18.37 -14.18
C PRO A 213 12.44 -17.20 -15.11
N ASP A 214 13.47 -16.42 -14.76
CA ASP A 214 14.00 -15.27 -15.50
C ASP A 214 12.96 -14.16 -15.73
N GLN A 215 12.06 -14.00 -14.77
CA GLN A 215 11.13 -12.87 -14.70
C GLN A 215 11.64 -11.85 -13.69
N ASP A 216 11.54 -10.57 -14.07
CA ASP A 216 11.73 -9.46 -13.16
C ASP A 216 10.38 -9.01 -12.65
N GLU A 217 10.28 -8.87 -11.33
CA GLU A 217 9.12 -8.29 -10.65
C GLU A 217 9.57 -7.10 -9.80
N VAL A 218 8.66 -6.16 -9.60
CA VAL A 218 8.89 -5.00 -8.72
C VAL A 218 7.84 -5.02 -7.62
N LEU A 219 8.32 -5.12 -6.37
CA LEU A 219 7.50 -4.84 -5.20
C LEU A 219 7.54 -3.34 -4.93
N ILE A 220 6.40 -2.70 -5.17
CA ILE A 220 6.14 -1.29 -4.90
C ILE A 220 5.61 -1.17 -3.48
N ILE A 221 6.22 -0.28 -2.70
CA ILE A 221 5.89 -0.03 -1.29
C ILE A 221 5.43 1.43 -1.20
N GLU A 222 4.19 1.65 -0.78
CA GLU A 222 3.57 2.97 -0.72
C GLU A 222 3.13 3.30 0.71
N ALA A 223 3.49 4.49 1.16
CA ALA A 223 3.16 5.04 2.47
C ALA A 223 2.80 6.52 2.30
N GLY A 224 1.50 6.82 2.26
CA GLY A 224 1.02 8.16 1.92
C GLY A 224 1.51 8.55 0.52
N LYS A 225 2.26 9.65 0.43
CA LYS A 225 2.89 10.12 -0.82
C LYS A 225 4.29 9.55 -1.08
N ALA A 226 4.83 8.74 -0.18
CA ALA A 226 6.14 8.13 -0.35
C ALA A 226 6.03 6.80 -1.07
N SER A 227 7.02 6.51 -1.91
CA SER A 227 7.18 5.21 -2.56
C SER A 227 8.62 4.72 -2.46
N ALA A 228 8.77 3.41 -2.36
CA ALA A 228 10.03 2.70 -2.48
C ALA A 228 9.81 1.42 -3.29
N GLU A 229 10.88 0.91 -3.87
CA GLU A 229 10.82 -0.27 -4.74
C GLU A 229 11.85 -1.31 -4.27
N ILE A 230 11.45 -2.57 -4.35
CA ILE A 230 12.35 -3.72 -4.30
C ILE A 230 12.23 -4.44 -5.63
N ARG A 231 13.35 -4.53 -6.36
CA ARG A 231 13.45 -5.35 -7.56
C ARG A 231 13.69 -6.79 -7.18
N ILE A 232 12.95 -7.68 -7.83
CA ILE A 232 12.97 -9.11 -7.54
C ILE A 232 13.30 -9.83 -8.85
N HIS A 233 14.43 -10.52 -8.83
CA HIS A 233 14.85 -11.37 -9.94
C HIS A 233 14.48 -12.83 -9.60
N VAL A 234 13.55 -13.38 -10.37
CA VAL A 234 13.15 -14.78 -10.23
C VAL A 234 14.14 -15.65 -11.00
N ILE A 235 14.87 -16.51 -10.28
CA ILE A 235 15.86 -17.43 -10.85
C ILE A 235 15.28 -18.85 -10.94
N PRO A 236 15.85 -19.74 -11.78
CA PRO A 236 15.46 -21.15 -11.84
C PRO A 236 15.37 -21.83 -10.47
N GLY A 237 14.31 -22.63 -10.28
CA GLY A 237 14.00 -23.32 -9.03
C GLY A 237 14.91 -24.53 -8.75
N GLU A 238 15.42 -25.17 -9.80
CA GLU A 238 16.46 -26.19 -9.73
C GLU A 238 17.81 -25.56 -10.09
N GLY A 239 18.80 -25.73 -9.21
CA GLY A 239 20.14 -25.17 -9.35
C GLY A 239 20.65 -24.42 -8.10
N ASN A 240 21.97 -24.30 -7.96
CA ASN A 240 22.59 -23.69 -6.77
C ASN A 240 22.45 -22.15 -6.72
N GLY A 241 21.78 -21.55 -7.71
CA GLY A 241 21.56 -20.11 -7.84
C GLY A 241 22.80 -19.38 -8.35
N PRO A 242 22.71 -18.08 -8.71
CA PRO A 242 23.83 -17.38 -9.30
C PRO A 242 25.01 -17.30 -8.30
N PRO A 243 26.26 -17.35 -8.79
CA PRO A 243 27.45 -17.12 -7.98
C PRO A 243 27.36 -15.86 -7.11
N ARG A 244 27.73 -15.96 -5.84
CA ARG A 244 27.71 -14.87 -4.84
C ARG A 244 29.06 -14.67 -4.20
N GLY A 245 29.26 -13.48 -3.64
CA GLY A 245 30.45 -13.16 -2.86
C GLY A 245 31.73 -13.26 -3.68
N ILE A 246 31.67 -12.84 -4.94
CA ILE A 246 32.81 -12.87 -5.86
C ILE A 246 33.92 -12.00 -5.26
N MET A 247 35.06 -12.61 -4.98
CA MET A 247 36.27 -11.93 -4.52
C MET A 247 37.40 -12.14 -5.52
N ARG A 248 38.08 -11.05 -5.86
CA ARG A 248 39.28 -11.05 -6.69
C ARG A 248 40.50 -10.76 -5.82
N THR A 249 41.43 -11.71 -5.76
CA THR A 249 42.71 -11.57 -5.05
C THR A 249 43.86 -11.65 -6.05
N VAL A 250 44.61 -10.54 -6.19
CA VAL A 250 45.79 -10.49 -7.05
C VAL A 250 47.00 -11.03 -6.26
N LEU A 251 47.58 -12.13 -6.75
CA LEU A 251 48.79 -12.75 -6.21
C LEU A 251 49.96 -12.50 -7.16
N ALA A 252 51.19 -12.79 -6.72
CA ALA A 252 52.42 -12.44 -7.44
C ALA A 252 52.46 -12.91 -8.91
N ASN A 253 51.86 -14.06 -9.23
CA ASN A 253 51.91 -14.67 -10.58
C ASN A 253 50.52 -15.06 -11.13
N GLN A 254 49.43 -14.76 -10.41
CA GLN A 254 48.08 -15.18 -10.79
C GLN A 254 47.02 -14.29 -10.15
N THR A 255 45.83 -14.26 -10.75
CA THR A 255 44.64 -13.66 -10.13
C THR A 255 43.71 -14.80 -9.70
N LEU A 256 43.46 -14.89 -8.39
CA LEU A 256 42.53 -15.84 -7.80
C LEU A 256 41.14 -15.20 -7.70
N PHE A 257 40.15 -15.86 -8.27
CA PHE A 257 38.74 -15.55 -8.10
C PHE A 257 38.11 -16.60 -7.21
N THR A 258 37.35 -16.17 -6.20
CA THR A 258 36.56 -17.06 -5.34
C THR A 258 35.12 -16.62 -5.29
N TRP A 259 34.20 -17.58 -5.22
CA TRP A 259 32.77 -17.34 -5.10
C TRP A 259 32.09 -18.50 -4.39
N LYS A 260 30.81 -18.32 -4.06
CA LYS A 260 29.92 -19.36 -3.56
C LYS A 260 28.73 -19.52 -4.49
N GLY A 261 28.17 -20.73 -4.55
CA GLY A 261 27.09 -21.06 -5.47
C GLY A 261 27.63 -21.61 -6.79
N ASP A 262 26.96 -22.62 -7.30
CA ASP A 262 27.39 -23.32 -8.51
C ASP A 262 27.10 -22.49 -9.74
N ALA A 263 28.16 -22.23 -10.50
CA ALA A 263 28.04 -21.55 -11.77
C ALA A 263 27.72 -22.54 -12.91
N ALA A 264 27.82 -23.85 -12.68
CA ALA A 264 27.70 -24.89 -13.70
C ALA A 264 26.28 -25.07 -14.26
N ASP A 265 25.26 -24.51 -13.60
CA ASP A 265 23.91 -24.43 -14.16
C ASP A 265 23.82 -23.39 -15.32
N ALA A 266 24.85 -22.54 -15.50
CA ALA A 266 24.95 -21.56 -16.56
C ALA A 266 25.90 -22.02 -17.68
N LEU A 267 25.53 -21.76 -18.94
CA LEU A 267 26.36 -22.05 -20.12
C LEU A 267 27.71 -21.29 -20.12
N SER A 268 27.78 -20.18 -19.38
CA SER A 268 28.99 -19.39 -19.18
C SER A 268 28.90 -18.56 -17.91
N PHE A 269 30.02 -18.40 -17.20
CA PHE A 269 30.16 -17.53 -16.04
C PHE A 269 31.16 -16.41 -16.34
N ARG A 270 30.72 -15.16 -16.21
CA ARG A 270 31.53 -13.97 -16.46
C ARG A 270 31.58 -13.08 -15.23
N VAL A 271 32.77 -12.57 -14.93
CA VAL A 271 32.98 -11.49 -13.95
C VAL A 271 33.43 -10.25 -14.71
N GLU A 272 32.72 -9.14 -14.48
CA GLU A 272 33.05 -7.84 -15.07
C GLU A 272 33.40 -6.83 -13.98
N GLU A 273 34.36 -5.95 -14.27
CA GLU A 273 34.80 -4.87 -13.40
C GLU A 273 34.50 -3.53 -14.09
N LYS A 274 34.01 -2.55 -13.34
CA LYS A 274 33.73 -1.23 -13.89
C LYS A 274 35.02 -0.41 -13.96
N ALA A 275 35.47 -0.09 -15.17
CA ALA A 275 36.64 0.74 -15.41
C ALA A 275 36.41 2.18 -14.95
N SER A 276 37.50 2.93 -14.78
CA SER A 276 37.45 4.37 -14.45
C SER A 276 36.76 5.22 -15.52
N SER A 277 36.67 4.72 -16.77
CA SER A 277 35.88 5.32 -17.85
C SER A 277 34.36 5.17 -17.67
N GLY A 278 33.93 4.27 -16.77
CA GLY A 278 32.53 3.90 -16.56
C GLY A 278 32.09 2.66 -17.35
N ASP A 279 32.91 2.17 -18.27
CA ASP A 279 32.65 0.95 -19.05
C ASP A 279 32.85 -0.31 -18.20
N TRP A 280 32.07 -1.35 -18.46
CA TRP A 280 32.27 -2.67 -17.86
C TRP A 280 33.26 -3.48 -18.70
N ILE A 281 34.31 -3.97 -18.07
CA ILE A 281 35.35 -4.79 -18.70
C ILE A 281 35.32 -6.22 -18.15
N PRO A 282 35.30 -7.26 -19.00
CA PRO A 282 35.39 -8.64 -18.54
C PRO A 282 36.76 -8.91 -17.93
N VAL A 283 36.78 -9.44 -16.71
CA VAL A 283 38.00 -9.82 -15.98
C VAL A 283 38.11 -11.33 -15.75
N LEU A 284 37.02 -12.08 -15.93
CA LEU A 284 36.98 -13.53 -15.97
C LEU A 284 35.84 -13.98 -16.88
N GLU A 285 36.06 -15.00 -17.70
CA GLU A 285 35.03 -15.68 -18.47
C GLU A 285 35.34 -17.17 -18.49
N LEU A 286 34.39 -17.99 -18.03
CA LEU A 286 34.48 -19.44 -17.95
C LEU A 286 33.30 -20.06 -18.68
N THR A 287 33.54 -21.12 -19.43
CA THR A 287 32.49 -22.03 -19.91
C THR A 287 32.07 -23.01 -18.81
N ASP A 288 30.95 -23.69 -19.03
CA ASP A 288 30.46 -24.76 -18.13
C ASP A 288 31.53 -25.82 -17.79
N GLN A 289 32.40 -26.16 -18.75
CA GLN A 289 33.48 -27.13 -18.55
C GLN A 289 34.71 -26.58 -17.80
N GLU A 290 34.84 -25.26 -17.70
CA GLU A 290 35.99 -24.60 -17.04
C GLU A 290 35.68 -24.21 -15.58
N ILE A 291 34.41 -24.32 -15.18
CA ILE A 291 33.99 -24.06 -13.80
C ILE A 291 34.53 -25.20 -12.90
N PRO A 292 35.37 -24.88 -11.91
CA PRO A 292 35.97 -25.89 -11.04
C PRO A 292 34.93 -26.46 -10.06
N ASP A 293 35.15 -27.67 -9.58
CA ASP A 293 34.35 -28.22 -8.48
C ASP A 293 34.51 -27.36 -7.20
N ALA A 294 33.44 -27.25 -6.42
CA ALA A 294 33.48 -26.59 -5.12
C ALA A 294 34.38 -27.35 -4.14
N ASP A 295 35.08 -26.62 -3.27
CA ASP A 295 35.72 -27.21 -2.10
C ASP A 295 34.66 -27.92 -1.22
N PRO A 296 34.83 -29.22 -0.94
CA PRO A 296 33.79 -30.04 -0.32
C PRO A 296 33.55 -29.72 1.17
N GLN A 297 34.43 -28.96 1.82
CA GLN A 297 34.28 -28.56 3.22
C GLN A 297 33.70 -27.16 3.37
N THR A 298 34.06 -26.25 2.46
CA THR A 298 33.72 -24.82 2.56
C THR A 298 32.63 -24.39 1.57
N GLY A 299 32.35 -25.20 0.55
CA GLY A 299 31.42 -24.90 -0.53
C GLY A 299 31.88 -23.73 -1.42
N LEU A 300 33.18 -23.44 -1.41
CA LEU A 300 33.78 -22.31 -2.11
C LEU A 300 34.37 -22.78 -3.44
N TYR A 301 34.04 -22.06 -4.51
CA TYR A 301 34.64 -22.24 -5.82
C TYR A 301 35.87 -21.34 -5.91
N ALA A 302 36.91 -21.82 -6.60
CA ALA A 302 38.17 -21.10 -6.74
C ALA A 302 38.77 -21.31 -8.14
N PHE A 303 38.93 -20.23 -8.90
CA PHE A 303 39.57 -20.25 -10.20
C PHE A 303 40.77 -19.31 -10.24
N SER A 304 41.91 -19.82 -10.70
CA SER A 304 43.12 -19.01 -10.88
C SER A 304 43.36 -18.76 -12.36
N SER A 305 43.32 -17.49 -12.76
CA SER A 305 43.80 -17.08 -14.07
C SER A 305 45.27 -16.70 -13.97
N THR A 306 46.09 -17.18 -14.90
CA THR A 306 47.43 -16.63 -15.10
C THR A 306 47.30 -15.17 -15.50
N ALA A 307 48.05 -14.30 -14.83
CA ALA A 307 48.07 -12.88 -15.21
C ALA A 307 48.50 -12.74 -16.69
N PRO A 308 47.91 -11.81 -17.46
CA PRO A 308 48.48 -11.40 -18.74
C PRO A 308 49.90 -10.83 -18.56
#